data_AF-A0A7I9W1R0-F1
#
_entry.id   AF-A0A7I9W1R0-F1
#
_cell.length_a   1.000
_cell.length_b   1.000
_cell.length_c   1.000
_cell.angle_alpha   90.00
_cell.angle_beta   90.00
_cell.angle_gamma   90.00
#
_symmetry.space_group_name_H-M   'P 1'
#
loop_
_entity.id
_entity.type
_entity.pdbx_description
1 polymer ?
#
loop_
_entity_poly.entity_id
_entity_poly.type
_entity_poly.pdbx_seq_one_letter_code
_entity_poly.pdbx_strand_id
1 'polypeptide(L)' 'MTVSTDRGAITLPLAIADLPDRVVWLPLNSPGCAVYPQLGKGPGAVVSIGVES' A
#
# COMPACT_ATOMS: atom_id res chain seq x y z
N MET A 1 -1.61 -7.46 5.46
CA MET A 1 -2.23 -7.05 4.18
C MET A 1 -1.14 -6.62 3.25
N THR A 2 -1.22 -7.05 2.00
CA THR A 2 -0.23 -6.74 0.96
C THR A 2 -0.82 -5.77 -0.04
N VAL A 3 -0.07 -4.72 -0.37
CA VAL A 3 -0.38 -3.76 -1.43
C VAL A 3 0.66 -3.90 -2.52
N SER A 4 0.24 -4.11 -3.76
CA SER A 4 1.14 -4.41 -4.86
C SER A 4 0.83 -3.62 -6.13
N THR A 5 1.87 -3.49 -6.94
CA THR A 5 1.91 -2.84 -8.25
C THR A 5 2.74 -3.68 -9.20
N ASP A 6 2.89 -3.22 -10.44
CA ASP A 6 3.84 -3.77 -11.41
C ASP A 6 5.30 -3.72 -10.95
N ARG A 7 5.67 -2.80 -10.04
CA ARG A 7 7.04 -2.68 -9.54
C ARG A 7 7.35 -3.64 -8.38
N GLY A 8 6.36 -3.94 -7.55
CA GLY A 8 6.61 -4.66 -6.31
C GLY A 8 5.45 -4.60 -5.33
N ALA A 9 5.71 -5.02 -4.10
CA ALA A 9 4.71 -5.15 -3.04
C ALA A 9 5.24 -4.70 -1.67
N ILE A 10 4.32 -4.25 -0.82
CA ILE A 10 4.54 -3.90 0.58
C ILE A 10 3.52 -4.64 1.44
N THR A 11 3.97 -5.34 2.48
CA THR A 11 3.11 -6.02 3.46
C THR A 11 3.15 -5.29 4.80
N LEU A 12 1.98 -4.90 5.30
CA LEU A 12 1.82 -4.19 6.57
C LEU A 12 0.66 -4.76 7.40
N PRO A 13 0.67 -4.54 8.73
CA PRO A 13 -0.52 -4.74 9.55
C PRO A 13 -1.70 -3.93 9.01
N LEU A 14 -2.89 -4.54 8.97
CA LEU A 14 -4.12 -3.87 8.56
C LEU A 14 -4.79 -3.23 9.77
N ALA A 15 -5.13 -1.95 9.65
CA ALA A 15 -6.04 -1.25 10.56
C ALA A 15 -7.24 -0.75 9.76
N ILE A 16 -8.45 -0.98 10.29
CA ILE A 16 -9.68 -0.45 9.70
C ILE A 16 -9.85 1.00 10.15
N ALA A 17 -10.11 1.89 9.19
CA ALA A 17 -10.30 3.31 9.41
C ALA A 17 -11.44 3.83 8.52
N ASP A 18 -12.04 4.95 8.93
CA ASP A 18 -13.00 5.68 8.10
C ASP A 18 -12.25 6.38 6.96
N LEU A 19 -12.20 5.71 5.81
CA LEU A 19 -11.59 6.17 4.57
C LEU A 19 -12.66 6.17 3.47
N PRO A 20 -12.55 7.03 2.44
CA PRO A 20 -13.44 6.98 1.29
C PRO A 20 -13.42 5.60 0.62
N ASP A 21 -14.50 5.30 -0.10
CA ASP A 21 -14.64 4.03 -0.81
C ASP A 21 -13.43 3.74 -1.71
N ARG A 22 -12.96 2.49 -1.64
CA ARG A 22 -11.83 1.97 -2.43
C ARG A 22 -10.50 2.71 -2.20
N VAL A 23 -10.33 3.35 -1.05
CA VAL A 23 -9.06 3.99 -0.65
C VAL A 23 -8.36 3.15 0.41
N VAL A 24 -7.06 2.96 0.23
CA VAL A 24 -6.15 2.48 1.26
C VAL A 24 -5.12 3.57 1.54
N TRP A 25 -4.77 3.76 2.80
CA TRP A 25 -3.70 4.67 3.21
C TRP A 25 -2.44 3.87 3.54
N LEU A 26 -1.27 4.34 3.09
CA LEU A 26 0.04 3.82 3.46
C LEU A 26 0.92 4.96 4.00
N PRO A 27 1.76 4.70 5.01
CA PRO A 27 2.79 5.64 5.41
C PRO A 27 3.85 5.76 4.30
N LEU A 28 4.11 6.97 3.81
CA LEU A 28 4.94 7.14 2.60
C LEU A 28 6.39 6.68 2.74
N ASN A 29 6.98 6.83 3.92
CA ASN A 29 8.38 6.49 4.19
C ASN A 29 8.61 6.14 5.67
N SER A 30 8.11 5.00 6.08
CA SER A 30 8.32 4.42 7.41
C SER A 30 9.11 3.12 7.31
N PRO A 31 9.73 2.61 8.39
CA PRO A 31 10.39 1.31 8.36
C PRO A 31 9.47 0.22 7.82
N GLY A 32 9.92 -0.51 6.80
CA GLY A 32 9.11 -1.53 6.10
C GLY A 32 8.11 -0.97 5.08
N CYS A 33 8.01 0.35 4.91
CA CYS A 33 7.12 1.01 3.95
C CYS A 33 7.76 2.26 3.34
N ALA A 34 8.52 2.06 2.26
CA ALA A 34 9.03 3.11 1.42
C ALA A 34 8.29 3.08 0.06
N VAL A 35 7.16 3.78 0.00
CA VAL A 35 6.18 3.67 -1.10
C VAL A 35 6.80 3.99 -2.47
N TYR A 36 7.55 5.09 -2.58
CA TYR A 36 8.14 5.50 -3.85
C TYR A 36 9.17 4.49 -4.40
N PRO A 37 10.19 4.07 -3.64
CA PRO A 37 11.16 3.09 -4.17
C PRO A 37 10.53 1.70 -4.37
N GLN A 38 9.65 1.24 -3.48
CA GLN A 38 9.13 -0.14 -3.55
C GLN A 38 7.96 -0.31 -4.53
N LEU A 39 7.04 0.65 -4.61
CA LEU A 39 5.85 0.58 -5.47
C LEU A 39 5.96 1.46 -6.72
N GLY A 40 6.79 2.52 -6.69
CA GLY A 40 6.97 3.39 -7.86
C GLY A 40 5.75 4.21 -8.22
N LYS A 41 4.80 4.34 -7.29
CA LYS A 41 3.57 5.13 -7.44
C LYS A 41 3.47 6.17 -6.32
N GLY A 42 2.63 7.18 -6.53
CA GLY A 42 2.29 8.20 -5.54
C GLY A 42 0.83 8.12 -5.08
N PRO A 43 0.40 9.03 -4.20
CA PRO A 43 -0.99 9.13 -3.75
C PRO A 43 -1.99 9.19 -4.92
N GLY A 44 -3.11 8.48 -4.78
CA GLY A 44 -4.15 8.39 -5.80
C GLY A 44 -3.91 7.35 -6.89
N ALA A 45 -2.76 6.67 -6.90
CA ALA A 45 -2.54 5.55 -7.80
C ALA A 45 -3.41 4.34 -7.45
N VAL A 46 -3.90 3.65 -8.48
CA VAL A 46 -4.58 2.37 -8.32
C VAL A 46 -3.56 1.28 -8.02
N VAL A 47 -3.90 0.42 -7.07
CA VAL A 47 -3.06 -0.68 -6.57
C VAL A 47 -3.89 -1.95 -6.41
N SER A 48 -3.21 -3.09 -6.33
CA SER A 48 -3.82 -4.37 -5.94
C SER A 48 -3.67 -4.58 -4.44
N ILE A 49 -4.70 -5.17 -3.80
CA ILE A 49 -4.72 -5.47 -2.36
C ILE A 49 -5.01 -6.96 -2.17
N GLY A 50 -4.29 -7.60 -1.26
CA GLY A 50 -4.48 -9.03 -0.95
C GLY A 50 -3.93 -9.44 0.41
N VAL A 51 -4.06 -10.73 0.71
CA VAL A 51 -3.37 -11.40 1.82
C VAL A 51 -2.02 -11.93 1.34
N GLU A 52 -1.06 -12.04 2.25
CA GLU A 52 0.18 -12.77 1.97
C GLU A 52 -0.16 -14.26 1.79
N SER A 53 0.46 -14.92 0.81
CA SER A 53 0.29 -16.36 0.54
C SER A 53 1.21 -17.20 1.43
#